data_AF-V9LCC9-F1
#
_entry.id   AF-V9LCC9-F1
#
_cell.length_a   1.000
_cell.length_b   1.000
_cell.length_c   1.000
_cell.angle_alpha   90.00
_cell.angle_beta   90.00
_cell.angle_gamma   90.00
#
_symmetry.space_group_name_H-M   'P 1'
#
loop_
_entity.id
_entity.type
_entity.pdbx_description
1 polymer ?
#
loop_
_entity_poly.entity_id
_entity_poly.type
_entity_poly.pdbx_seq_one_letter_code
_entity_poly.pdbx_strand_id
1 'polypeptide(L)'
;PRLDPSNDKTALDTSTETTWDTTGESSETPDEQPDKWDLLEKCKTFRFFLTRVSGISTKYNSEALHIKDILSPLFGTIKASAQFNYCIDIPWMLKQYPEEFRKTPVLIIHGEQRAARAALHQEAHPYQNVRLCQAKLEIAYGTHHTKMMLLLYEEGLRVVILTANLIHDDWYQKTQGIWLSPLYPRLPDGSSESSGESPTNFKRDLIDYLLAYRSTGLGEWVSHVQEHDLSDTRVHLIASIPGRHVGSLKDKWGHFKLRKVLSDHTSPRPG
;
A
#
# COMPACT_ATOMS: atom_id res chain seq x y z
N PRO A 1 -16.41 -5.41 -29.48
CA PRO A 1 -15.58 -6.25 -30.38
C PRO A 1 -14.70 -7.19 -29.54
N ARG A 2 -15.23 -8.39 -29.27
CA ARG A 2 -14.55 -9.45 -28.51
C ARG A 2 -13.72 -10.28 -29.50
N LEU A 3 -12.48 -10.60 -29.14
CA LEU A 3 -11.65 -11.56 -29.87
C LEU A 3 -11.60 -12.87 -29.06
N ASP A 4 -11.92 -13.95 -29.75
CA ASP A 4 -11.91 -15.34 -29.31
C ASP A 4 -10.58 -15.98 -29.75
N PRO A 5 -9.80 -16.65 -28.89
CA PRO A 5 -8.62 -17.38 -29.31
C PRO A 5 -8.89 -18.89 -29.29
N SER A 6 -9.20 -19.47 -30.45
CA SER A 6 -9.07 -20.90 -30.68
C SER A 6 -8.38 -21.17 -32.02
N ASN A 7 -7.52 -22.20 -32.01
CA ASN A 7 -6.60 -22.68 -33.05
C ASN A 7 -5.26 -21.94 -33.18
N ASP A 8 -4.22 -22.53 -32.58
CA ASP A 8 -3.29 -23.30 -33.42
C ASP A 8 -2.58 -24.39 -32.60
N LYS A 9 -2.73 -25.64 -33.03
CA LYS A 9 -1.96 -26.81 -32.58
C LYS A 9 -1.53 -27.53 -33.84
N THR A 10 -0.28 -27.36 -34.26
CA THR A 10 0.47 -28.41 -34.95
C THR A 10 1.94 -28.31 -34.58
N ALA A 11 2.50 -29.48 -34.27
CA ALA A 11 3.87 -29.72 -33.85
C ALA A 11 4.84 -29.67 -35.03
N LEU A 12 6.10 -29.31 -34.77
CA LEU A 12 7.23 -30.02 -35.37
C LEU A 12 8.43 -29.98 -34.42
N ASP A 13 8.85 -31.18 -34.07
CA ASP A 13 10.08 -31.54 -33.37
C ASP A 13 11.26 -31.43 -34.34
N THR A 14 12.39 -30.88 -33.91
CA THR A 14 13.73 -31.29 -34.36
C THR A 14 14.81 -30.64 -33.49
N SER A 15 15.60 -31.53 -32.92
CA SER A 15 16.83 -31.34 -32.15
C SER A 15 17.92 -30.56 -32.89
N THR A 16 18.54 -29.60 -32.20
CA THR A 16 19.98 -29.33 -32.31
C THR A 16 20.50 -28.87 -30.96
N GLU A 17 21.30 -29.74 -30.32
CA GLU A 17 22.19 -29.38 -29.22
C GLU A 17 23.14 -28.27 -29.67
N THR A 18 23.27 -27.22 -28.87
CA THR A 18 24.40 -26.30 -28.98
C THR A 18 24.88 -25.98 -27.58
N THR A 19 25.95 -26.68 -27.21
CA THR A 19 26.76 -26.43 -26.01
C THR A 19 27.41 -25.05 -26.11
N TRP A 20 27.07 -24.15 -25.20
CA TRP A 20 27.87 -22.96 -24.92
C TRP A 20 28.40 -23.08 -23.49
N ASP A 21 29.60 -23.64 -23.40
CA ASP A 21 30.47 -23.49 -22.24
C ASP A 21 31.13 -22.12 -22.34
N THR A 22 30.92 -21.25 -21.36
CA THR A 22 31.77 -20.08 -21.14
C THR A 22 31.70 -19.70 -19.68
N THR A 23 32.62 -20.33 -18.93
CA THR A 23 33.19 -19.81 -17.70
C THR A 23 33.55 -18.33 -17.85
N GLY A 24 33.02 -17.53 -16.94
CA GLY A 24 33.17 -16.08 -16.91
C GLY A 24 32.56 -15.51 -15.65
N GLU A 25 33.04 -15.98 -14.49
CA GLU A 25 32.85 -15.28 -13.21
C GLU A 25 33.52 -13.91 -13.33
N SER A 26 32.77 -12.89 -13.73
CA SER A 26 33.09 -11.52 -13.38
C SER A 26 32.61 -11.32 -11.94
N SER A 27 33.56 -11.28 -11.02
CA SER A 27 33.38 -10.81 -9.66
C SER A 27 32.85 -9.37 -9.69
N GLU A 28 31.54 -9.21 -9.73
CA GLU A 28 30.92 -7.93 -9.40
C GLU A 28 31.21 -7.67 -7.93
N THR A 29 32.05 -6.67 -7.67
CA THR A 29 32.21 -6.06 -6.35
C THR A 29 30.82 -5.72 -5.82
N PRO A 30 30.51 -5.97 -4.53
CA PRO A 30 29.23 -5.56 -3.97
C PRO A 30 29.12 -4.05 -4.14
N ASP A 31 28.31 -3.62 -5.12
CA ASP A 31 27.93 -2.23 -5.28
C ASP A 31 27.24 -1.88 -3.95
N GLU A 32 27.90 -1.04 -3.13
CA GLU A 32 27.40 -0.60 -1.83
C GLU A 32 26.07 0.10 -2.09
N GLN A 33 24.97 -0.66 -2.06
CA GLN A 33 23.65 -0.07 -2.09
C GLN A 33 23.57 0.85 -0.87
N PRO A 34 23.28 2.15 -1.05
CA PRO A 34 23.14 3.07 0.06
C PRO A 34 22.18 2.46 1.08
N ASP A 35 22.54 2.53 2.36
CA ASP A 35 21.71 1.98 3.42
C ASP A 35 20.29 2.54 3.26
N LYS A 36 19.28 1.67 3.23
CA LYS A 36 17.88 2.08 3.08
C LYS A 36 17.47 3.01 4.22
N TRP A 37 18.15 2.96 5.36
CA TRP A 37 18.03 3.96 6.42
C TRP A 37 18.49 5.34 5.98
N ASP A 38 19.63 5.44 5.30
CA ASP A 38 20.12 6.71 4.74
C ASP A 38 19.13 7.28 3.72
N LEU A 39 18.42 6.43 2.97
CA LEU A 39 17.35 6.86 2.07
C LEU A 39 16.17 7.48 2.84
N LEU A 40 15.68 6.80 3.87
CA LEU A 40 14.58 7.29 4.71
C LEU A 40 14.95 8.61 5.42
N GLU A 41 16.22 8.74 5.80
CA GLU A 41 16.81 9.93 6.39
C GLU A 41 16.93 11.09 5.37
N LYS A 42 17.44 10.82 4.16
CA LYS A 42 17.56 11.81 3.07
C LYS A 42 16.21 12.30 2.57
N CYS A 43 15.21 11.42 2.49
CA CYS A 43 13.86 11.75 2.04
C CYS A 43 12.92 12.18 3.18
N LYS A 44 13.45 12.50 4.37
CA LYS A 44 12.68 12.86 5.58
C LYS A 44 11.59 13.90 5.34
N THR A 45 11.84 14.86 4.46
CA THR A 45 10.96 16.02 4.28
C THR A 45 9.62 15.65 3.63
N PHE A 46 9.65 14.86 2.56
CA PHE A 46 8.44 14.55 1.78
C PHE A 46 8.06 13.07 1.82
N ARG A 47 9.02 12.17 2.06
CA ARG A 47 8.85 10.70 2.11
C ARG A 47 8.04 10.15 0.93
N PHE A 48 8.27 10.71 -0.25
CA PHE A 48 7.70 10.25 -1.51
C PHE A 48 8.76 9.47 -2.29
N PHE A 49 8.40 8.28 -2.76
CA PHE A 49 9.27 7.35 -3.46
C PHE A 49 8.58 6.84 -4.72
N LEU A 50 9.38 6.38 -5.68
CA LEU A 50 8.91 5.62 -6.82
C LEU A 50 9.12 4.12 -6.60
N THR A 51 8.34 3.30 -7.27
CA THR A 51 8.60 1.85 -7.31
C THR A 51 9.81 1.51 -8.16
N ARG A 52 10.50 0.44 -7.79
CA ARG A 52 11.61 -0.10 -8.59
C ARG A 52 11.10 -0.55 -9.96
N VAL A 53 11.82 -0.21 -11.03
CA VAL A 53 11.50 -0.58 -12.41
C VAL A 53 12.55 -1.54 -12.96
N SER A 54 12.11 -2.67 -13.51
CA SER A 54 13.00 -3.69 -14.07
C SER A 54 13.42 -3.35 -15.50
N GLY A 55 14.67 -3.64 -15.85
CA GLY A 55 15.21 -3.40 -17.19
C GLY A 55 15.68 -1.97 -17.46
N ILE A 56 15.78 -1.11 -16.44
CA ILE A 56 16.44 0.19 -16.53
C ILE A 56 17.72 0.22 -15.69
N SER A 57 18.62 1.17 -15.97
CA SER A 57 19.88 1.34 -15.24
C SER A 57 19.65 1.48 -13.73
N THR A 58 20.48 0.83 -12.91
CA THR A 58 20.42 0.82 -11.44
C THR A 58 20.43 2.22 -10.83
N LYS A 59 21.08 3.19 -11.47
CA LYS A 59 21.08 4.61 -11.05
C LYS A 59 19.69 5.24 -10.96
N TYR A 60 18.71 4.73 -11.71
CA TYR A 60 17.31 5.21 -11.64
C TYR A 60 16.50 4.51 -10.56
N ASN A 61 17.02 3.40 -10.02
CA ASN A 61 16.42 2.64 -8.93
C ASN A 61 17.10 2.88 -7.57
N SER A 62 18.15 3.72 -7.51
CA SER A 62 18.94 3.94 -6.28
C SER A 62 18.10 4.49 -5.12
N GLU A 63 17.00 5.18 -5.43
CA GLU A 63 16.06 5.75 -4.46
C GLU A 63 14.65 5.17 -4.57
N ALA A 64 14.50 4.09 -5.35
CA ALA A 64 13.22 3.43 -5.57
C ALA A 64 12.97 2.33 -4.54
N LEU A 65 11.70 2.05 -4.25
CA LEU A 65 11.28 0.99 -3.32
C LEU A 65 10.53 -0.12 -4.05
N HIS A 66 10.90 -1.36 -3.77
CA HIS A 66 10.06 -2.52 -4.05
C HIS A 66 9.19 -2.84 -2.83
N ILE A 67 8.09 -3.59 -3.02
CA ILE A 67 7.20 -4.00 -1.91
C ILE A 67 7.96 -4.80 -0.83
N LYS A 68 8.93 -5.60 -1.24
CA LYS A 68 9.84 -6.33 -0.33
C LYS A 68 10.67 -5.41 0.56
N ASP A 69 10.97 -4.19 0.10
CA ASP A 69 11.71 -3.21 0.90
C ASP A 69 10.80 -2.62 1.98
N ILE A 70 9.54 -2.35 1.64
CA ILE A 70 8.52 -1.84 2.57
C ILE A 70 8.20 -2.86 3.68
N LEU A 71 8.13 -4.15 3.32
CA LEU A 71 7.81 -5.24 4.24
C LEU A 71 9.04 -5.83 4.94
N SER A 72 10.23 -5.28 4.68
CA SER A 72 11.50 -5.76 5.23
C SER A 72 11.51 -5.66 6.76
N PRO A 73 12.19 -6.59 7.48
CA PRO A 73 12.42 -6.46 8.92
C PRO A 73 13.18 -5.19 9.29
N LEU A 74 13.91 -4.60 8.33
CA LEU A 74 14.53 -3.30 8.50
C LEU A 74 13.51 -2.20 8.83
N PHE A 75 12.25 -2.30 8.41
CA PHE A 75 11.25 -1.25 8.63
C PHE A 75 10.49 -1.40 9.95
N GLY A 76 10.69 -2.53 10.64
CA GLY A 76 10.07 -2.91 11.91
C GLY A 76 9.68 -4.39 11.96
N THR A 77 9.40 -4.89 13.16
CA THR A 77 9.00 -6.28 13.41
C THR A 77 7.49 -6.44 13.25
N ILE A 78 7.01 -6.90 12.09
CA ILE A 78 5.57 -6.91 11.78
C ILE A 78 4.81 -7.85 12.73
N LYS A 79 3.79 -7.30 13.41
CA LYS A 79 2.80 -8.05 14.21
C LYS A 79 1.53 -8.35 13.44
N ALA A 80 1.05 -7.40 12.64
CA ALA A 80 -0.14 -7.54 11.80
C ALA A 80 -0.11 -6.51 10.66
N SER A 81 -0.86 -6.76 9.59
CA SER A 81 -1.00 -5.80 8.50
C SER A 81 -2.42 -5.73 7.95
N ALA A 82 -2.82 -4.55 7.45
CA ALA A 82 -4.01 -4.39 6.64
C ALA A 82 -3.63 -3.86 5.26
N GLN A 83 -4.16 -4.52 4.22
CA GLN A 83 -3.87 -4.30 2.81
C GLN A 83 -5.14 -3.85 2.11
N PHE A 84 -5.26 -2.56 1.84
CA PHE A 84 -6.33 -1.97 1.04
C PHE A 84 -5.90 -2.01 -0.42
N ASN A 85 -6.66 -2.66 -1.30
CA ASN A 85 -6.36 -2.63 -2.72
C ASN A 85 -7.55 -2.97 -3.62
N TYR A 86 -7.42 -2.65 -4.91
CA TYR A 86 -8.38 -3.01 -5.95
C TYR A 86 -8.14 -4.42 -6.49
N CYS A 87 -6.93 -4.68 -7.01
CA CYS A 87 -6.56 -5.97 -7.60
C CYS A 87 -5.45 -6.63 -6.76
N ILE A 88 -5.64 -7.92 -6.45
CA ILE A 88 -4.83 -8.65 -5.48
C ILE A 88 -4.62 -10.07 -6.00
N ASP A 89 -3.36 -10.48 -6.07
CA ASP A 89 -2.92 -11.87 -6.16
C ASP A 89 -2.40 -12.26 -4.77
N ILE A 90 -3.21 -12.99 -3.99
CA ILE A 90 -2.88 -13.32 -2.60
C ILE A 90 -1.58 -14.15 -2.50
N PRO A 91 -1.38 -15.22 -3.30
CA PRO A 91 -0.14 -15.98 -3.30
C PRO A 91 1.10 -15.13 -3.60
N TRP A 92 1.04 -14.24 -4.60
CA TRP A 92 2.13 -13.34 -4.92
C TRP A 92 2.39 -12.34 -3.80
N MET A 93 1.32 -11.71 -3.26
CA MET A 93 1.41 -10.73 -2.18
C MET A 93 2.09 -11.34 -0.95
N LEU A 94 1.66 -12.53 -0.52
CA LEU A 94 2.25 -13.21 0.65
C LEU A 94 3.73 -13.57 0.44
N LYS A 95 4.14 -13.89 -0.79
CA LYS A 95 5.57 -14.12 -1.12
C LYS A 95 6.43 -12.84 -1.01
N GLN A 96 5.83 -11.66 -0.92
CA GLN A 96 6.57 -10.41 -0.71
C GLN A 96 6.92 -10.20 0.77
N TYR A 97 6.22 -10.85 1.70
CA TYR A 97 6.59 -10.82 3.11
C TYR A 97 7.84 -11.67 3.35
N PRO A 98 8.76 -11.18 4.21
CA PRO A 98 9.82 -12.00 4.79
C PRO A 98 9.26 -13.26 5.45
N GLU A 99 10.06 -14.33 5.50
CA GLU A 99 9.61 -15.65 5.97
C GLU A 99 9.03 -15.62 7.38
N GLU A 100 9.71 -14.88 8.26
CA GLU A 100 9.34 -14.62 9.64
C GLU A 100 7.99 -13.91 9.77
N PHE A 101 7.56 -13.16 8.76
CA PHE A 101 6.31 -12.40 8.79
C PHE A 101 5.17 -13.01 7.96
N ARG A 102 5.43 -14.01 7.10
CA ARG A 102 4.40 -14.62 6.21
C ARG A 102 3.19 -15.20 6.93
N LYS A 103 3.34 -15.58 8.20
CA LYS A 103 2.27 -16.15 9.05
C LYS A 103 1.61 -15.12 9.97
N THR A 104 2.05 -13.87 9.96
CA THR A 104 1.42 -12.80 10.75
C THR A 104 0.00 -12.52 10.22
N PRO A 105 -0.95 -12.07 11.07
CA PRO A 105 -2.29 -11.71 10.62
C PRO A 105 -2.27 -10.66 9.50
N VAL A 106 -3.00 -10.95 8.42
CA VAL A 106 -3.20 -10.03 7.28
C VAL A 106 -4.69 -9.81 7.07
N LEU A 107 -5.14 -8.56 7.14
CA LEU A 107 -6.48 -8.16 6.74
C LEU A 107 -6.44 -7.60 5.32
N ILE A 108 -7.21 -8.16 4.40
CA ILE A 108 -7.32 -7.66 3.02
C ILE A 108 -8.64 -6.93 2.86
N ILE A 109 -8.58 -5.66 2.46
CA ILE A 109 -9.75 -4.82 2.19
C ILE A 109 -9.92 -4.70 0.68
N HIS A 110 -11.06 -5.16 0.17
CA HIS A 110 -11.33 -5.24 -1.27
C HIS A 110 -12.75 -4.77 -1.63
N GLY A 111 -12.96 -4.43 -2.90
CA GLY A 111 -14.27 -4.06 -3.47
C GLY A 111 -15.01 -5.17 -4.20
N GLU A 112 -14.40 -6.35 -4.35
CA GLU A 112 -14.94 -7.43 -5.20
C GLU A 112 -16.38 -7.84 -4.85
N GLN A 113 -17.15 -8.20 -5.88
CA GLN A 113 -18.54 -8.63 -5.77
C GLN A 113 -18.79 -9.92 -6.56
N ARG A 114 -19.89 -10.62 -6.24
CA ARG A 114 -20.40 -11.79 -6.99
C ARG A 114 -19.29 -12.84 -7.23
N ALA A 115 -19.08 -13.26 -8.48
CA ALA A 115 -18.12 -14.29 -8.86
C ALA A 115 -16.67 -13.91 -8.49
N ALA A 116 -16.28 -12.65 -8.67
CA ALA A 116 -14.93 -12.20 -8.33
C ALA A 116 -14.68 -12.24 -6.82
N ARG A 117 -15.69 -11.93 -6.00
CA ARG A 117 -15.63 -12.15 -4.54
C ARG A 117 -15.43 -13.63 -4.21
N ALA A 118 -16.19 -14.54 -4.84
CA ALA A 118 -16.06 -15.96 -4.58
C ALA A 118 -14.64 -16.48 -4.94
N ALA A 119 -14.09 -16.03 -6.06
CA ALA A 119 -12.72 -16.37 -6.47
C ALA A 119 -11.67 -15.88 -5.46
N LEU A 120 -11.75 -14.62 -4.99
CA LEU A 120 -10.84 -14.09 -3.99
C LEU A 120 -10.93 -14.86 -2.65
N HIS A 121 -12.14 -15.23 -2.22
CA HIS A 121 -12.33 -16.05 -1.03
C HIS A 121 -11.74 -17.46 -1.18
N GLN A 122 -11.83 -18.05 -2.37
CA GLN A 122 -11.22 -19.35 -2.66
C GLN A 122 -9.69 -19.27 -2.65
N GLU A 123 -9.13 -18.21 -3.22
CA GLU A 123 -7.68 -17.95 -3.21
C GLU A 123 -7.14 -17.74 -1.78
N ALA A 124 -7.91 -17.06 -0.92
CA ALA A 124 -7.56 -16.84 0.48
C ALA A 124 -7.66 -18.11 1.36
N HIS A 125 -8.48 -19.10 0.96
CA HIS A 125 -8.83 -20.25 1.78
C HIS A 125 -7.65 -21.04 2.39
N PRO A 126 -6.52 -21.26 1.68
CA PRO A 126 -5.38 -21.97 2.24
C PRO A 126 -4.62 -21.20 3.34
N TYR A 127 -4.85 -19.90 3.49
CA TYR A 127 -4.06 -19.01 4.35
C TYR A 127 -4.86 -18.64 5.62
N GLN A 128 -4.67 -19.42 6.69
CA GLN A 128 -5.42 -19.26 7.95
C GLN A 128 -5.21 -17.89 8.63
N ASN A 129 -4.09 -17.23 8.35
CA ASN A 129 -3.76 -15.90 8.86
C ASN A 129 -4.36 -14.75 8.03
N VAL A 130 -5.03 -15.04 6.90
CA VAL A 130 -5.63 -14.03 6.03
C VAL A 130 -7.12 -13.89 6.32
N ARG A 131 -7.54 -12.66 6.61
CA ARG A 131 -8.95 -12.26 6.75
C ARG A 131 -9.33 -11.33 5.61
N LEU A 132 -10.56 -11.43 5.11
CA LEU A 132 -11.09 -10.54 4.06
C LEU A 132 -12.15 -9.59 4.64
N CYS A 133 -12.10 -8.33 4.22
CA CYS A 133 -13.06 -7.29 4.54
C CYS A 133 -13.57 -6.63 3.25
N GLN A 134 -14.82 -6.93 2.90
CA GLN A 134 -15.45 -6.36 1.71
C GLN A 134 -15.94 -4.93 1.99
N ALA A 135 -15.46 -3.97 1.22
CA ALA A 135 -15.97 -2.60 1.23
C ALA A 135 -17.38 -2.52 0.62
N LYS A 136 -18.29 -1.79 1.27
CA LYS A 136 -19.66 -1.60 0.78
C LYS A 136 -19.67 -0.58 -0.36
N LEU A 137 -20.05 -1.03 -1.56
CA LEU A 137 -20.18 -0.20 -2.76
C LEU A 137 -21.66 -0.08 -3.14
N GLU A 138 -22.40 0.72 -2.37
CA GLU A 138 -23.87 0.84 -2.47
C GLU A 138 -24.33 1.74 -3.63
N ILE A 139 -23.41 2.51 -4.23
CA ILE A 139 -23.66 3.36 -5.40
C ILE A 139 -23.16 2.62 -6.64
N ALA A 140 -24.01 2.54 -7.67
CA ALA A 140 -23.68 1.89 -8.93
C ALA A 140 -22.38 2.46 -9.53
N TYR A 141 -21.60 1.59 -10.17
CA TYR A 141 -20.29 1.90 -10.76
C TYR A 141 -19.21 2.32 -9.75
N GLY A 142 -19.47 2.20 -8.44
CA GLY A 142 -18.46 2.40 -7.41
C GLY A 142 -17.33 1.37 -7.49
N THR A 143 -16.11 1.81 -7.17
CA THR A 143 -14.92 0.95 -7.10
C THR A 143 -14.18 1.23 -5.80
N HIS A 144 -13.74 0.19 -5.10
CA HIS A 144 -12.76 0.34 -4.03
C HIS A 144 -11.37 0.47 -4.66
N HIS A 145 -10.87 1.69 -4.73
CA HIS A 145 -9.63 2.02 -5.46
C HIS A 145 -8.46 2.41 -4.55
N THR A 146 -8.70 2.46 -3.24
CA THR A 146 -7.67 2.82 -2.27
C THR A 146 -6.60 1.76 -2.21
N LYS A 147 -5.35 2.22 -2.20
CA LYS A 147 -4.15 1.40 -2.12
C LYS A 147 -3.35 1.88 -0.93
N MET A 148 -3.46 1.16 0.16
CA MET A 148 -2.90 1.56 1.45
C MET A 148 -2.46 0.32 2.24
N MET A 149 -1.34 0.44 2.94
CA MET A 149 -0.91 -0.53 3.93
C MET A 149 -0.97 0.11 5.31
N LEU A 150 -1.58 -0.57 6.27
CA LEU A 150 -1.36 -0.31 7.69
C LEU A 150 -0.47 -1.43 8.21
N LEU A 151 0.69 -1.07 8.75
CA LEU A 151 1.71 -2.02 9.20
C LEU A 151 1.91 -1.79 10.69
N LEU A 152 1.40 -2.72 11.49
CA LEU A 152 1.59 -2.72 12.93
C LEU A 152 2.85 -3.53 13.24
N TYR A 153 3.80 -2.89 13.92
CA TYR A 153 5.04 -3.50 14.37
C TYR A 153 5.10 -3.62 15.90
N GLU A 154 6.12 -4.28 16.40
CA GLU A 154 6.48 -4.21 17.83
C GLU A 154 6.86 -2.79 18.25
N GLU A 155 7.51 -2.05 17.35
CA GLU A 155 8.09 -0.73 17.59
C GLU A 155 7.09 0.42 17.38
N GLY A 156 5.93 0.16 16.74
CA GLY A 156 4.93 1.16 16.45
C GLY A 156 4.06 0.86 15.24
N LEU A 157 3.54 1.90 14.59
CA LEU A 157 2.65 1.81 13.43
C LEU A 157 3.24 2.58 12.24
N ARG A 158 3.06 2.05 11.03
CA ARG A 158 3.34 2.79 9.78
C ARG A 158 2.15 2.73 8.84
N VAL A 159 1.92 3.85 8.16
CA VAL A 159 0.93 4.00 7.11
C VAL A 159 1.67 4.17 5.79
N VAL A 160 1.30 3.38 4.78
CA VAL A 160 1.83 3.49 3.42
C VAL A 160 0.67 3.78 2.49
N ILE A 161 0.69 4.88 1.76
CA ILE A 161 -0.32 5.19 0.74
C ILE A 161 0.37 5.14 -0.61
N LEU A 162 -0.12 4.30 -1.52
CA LEU A 162 0.57 4.02 -2.77
C LEU A 162 -0.39 3.92 -3.96
N THR A 163 0.14 3.62 -5.13
CA THR A 163 -0.63 3.57 -6.40
C THR A 163 -0.62 2.21 -7.09
N ALA A 164 0.25 1.30 -6.65
CA ALA A 164 0.36 -0.06 -7.19
C ALA A 164 -0.70 -1.02 -6.63
N ASN A 165 -1.26 -1.86 -7.50
CA ASN A 165 -2.01 -3.05 -7.11
C ASN A 165 -1.09 -4.10 -6.47
N LEU A 166 -1.66 -5.08 -5.77
CA LEU A 166 -0.90 -6.17 -5.15
C LEU A 166 -0.77 -7.36 -6.11
N ILE A 167 -0.18 -7.07 -7.27
CA ILE A 167 0.13 -8.03 -8.34
C ILE A 167 1.53 -7.74 -8.89
N HIS A 168 2.20 -8.74 -9.43
CA HIS A 168 3.57 -8.62 -9.96
C HIS A 168 3.74 -7.44 -10.93
N ASP A 169 2.85 -7.33 -11.92
CA ASP A 169 3.02 -6.40 -13.05
C ASP A 169 3.01 -4.93 -12.63
N ASP A 170 2.32 -4.61 -11.54
CA ASP A 170 2.26 -3.25 -11.01
C ASP A 170 3.56 -2.84 -10.29
N TRP A 171 4.42 -3.80 -9.93
CA TRP A 171 5.73 -3.59 -9.30
C TRP A 171 6.91 -3.95 -10.22
N TYR A 172 6.63 -4.27 -11.49
CA TYR A 172 7.65 -4.74 -12.43
C TYR A 172 8.19 -3.62 -13.32
N GLN A 173 7.34 -3.03 -14.17
CA GLN A 173 7.75 -2.05 -15.20
C GLN A 173 6.81 -0.85 -15.31
N LYS A 174 6.21 -0.43 -14.18
CA LYS A 174 5.33 0.74 -14.12
C LYS A 174 5.94 1.82 -13.24
N THR A 175 5.69 3.08 -13.59
CA THR A 175 5.92 4.20 -12.67
C THR A 175 4.78 4.25 -11.66
N GLN A 176 5.06 3.89 -10.41
CA GLN A 176 4.12 4.01 -9.29
C GLN A 176 4.73 4.88 -8.20
N GLY A 177 3.89 5.69 -7.55
CA GLY A 177 4.25 6.47 -6.37
C GLY A 177 3.90 5.79 -5.05
N ILE A 178 4.73 6.06 -4.05
CA ILE A 178 4.59 5.60 -2.66
C ILE A 178 4.80 6.81 -1.75
N TRP A 179 3.88 7.05 -0.83
CA TRP A 179 4.11 7.85 0.36
C TRP A 179 4.27 6.93 1.56
N LEU A 180 5.38 7.10 2.28
CA LEU A 180 5.73 6.30 3.45
C LEU A 180 5.68 7.19 4.70
N SER A 181 4.84 6.85 5.68
CA SER A 181 4.82 7.62 6.92
C SER A 181 6.12 7.48 7.73
N PRO A 182 6.38 8.40 8.68
CA PRO A 182 7.25 8.11 9.83
C PRO A 182 6.83 6.82 10.55
N LEU A 183 7.71 6.28 11.39
CA LEU A 183 7.29 5.27 12.35
C LEU A 183 6.56 5.98 13.49
N TYR A 184 5.30 5.66 13.69
CA TYR A 184 4.47 6.24 14.74
C TYR A 184 4.64 5.43 16.02
N PRO A 185 5.19 5.99 17.11
CA PRO A 185 5.32 5.26 18.36
C PRO A 185 3.96 5.08 19.02
N ARG A 186 3.87 4.11 19.93
CA ARG A 186 2.67 3.93 20.76
C ARG A 186 2.56 5.07 21.77
N LEU A 187 1.35 5.55 21.99
CA LEU A 187 1.04 6.53 23.03
C LEU A 187 1.08 5.87 24.42
N PRO A 188 1.39 6.64 25.48
CA PRO A 188 1.25 6.16 26.85
C PRO A 188 -0.18 5.71 27.18
N ASP A 189 -0.32 4.71 28.04
CA ASP A 189 -1.63 4.26 28.52
C ASP A 189 -2.41 5.41 29.17
N GLY A 190 -3.71 5.48 28.90
CA GLY A 190 -4.58 6.56 29.40
C GLY A 190 -4.49 7.88 28.63
N SER A 191 -3.76 7.93 27.51
CA SER A 191 -3.78 9.08 26.59
C SER A 191 -5.19 9.38 26.09
N SER A 192 -5.50 10.66 25.89
CA SER A 192 -6.81 11.07 25.34
C SER A 192 -6.96 10.65 23.88
N GLU A 193 -8.19 10.52 23.39
CA GLU A 193 -8.47 10.23 21.98
C GLU A 193 -7.90 11.26 20.99
N SER A 194 -7.69 12.50 21.45
CA SER A 194 -7.09 13.58 20.67
C SER A 194 -5.57 13.61 20.69
N SER A 195 -4.93 12.77 21.52
CA SER A 195 -3.47 12.72 21.64
C SER A 195 -2.81 12.22 20.35
N GLY A 196 -1.61 12.72 20.07
CA GLY A 196 -0.84 12.32 18.90
C GLY A 196 -1.44 12.77 17.56
N GLU A 197 -2.19 13.87 17.55
CA GLU A 197 -2.67 14.49 16.32
C GLU A 197 -1.59 15.40 15.70
N SER A 198 -1.55 15.40 14.37
CA SER A 198 -0.65 16.22 13.56
C SER A 198 -1.22 17.60 13.26
N PRO A 199 -0.39 18.60 12.91
CA PRO A 199 -0.86 19.90 12.43
C PRO A 199 -1.76 19.81 11.18
N THR A 200 -1.72 18.70 10.45
CA THR A 200 -2.50 18.47 9.22
C THR A 200 -3.81 17.73 9.45
N ASN A 201 -4.15 17.40 10.71
CA ASN A 201 -5.33 16.62 11.12
C ASN A 201 -5.36 15.20 10.50
N PHE A 202 -4.19 14.66 10.14
CA PHE A 202 -4.08 13.38 9.45
C PHE A 202 -4.63 12.21 10.26
N LYS A 203 -4.42 12.17 11.59
CA LYS A 203 -4.87 11.06 12.44
C LYS A 203 -6.39 10.97 12.43
N ARG A 204 -7.06 12.10 12.70
CA ARG A 204 -8.53 12.20 12.65
C ARG A 204 -9.08 11.91 11.26
N ASP A 205 -8.47 12.46 10.21
CA ASP A 205 -8.92 12.21 8.83
C ASP A 205 -8.80 10.72 8.45
N LEU A 206 -7.73 10.04 8.87
CA LEU A 206 -7.54 8.59 8.67
C LEU A 206 -8.57 7.77 9.45
N ILE A 207 -8.81 8.09 10.73
CA ILE A 207 -9.83 7.43 11.55
C ILE A 207 -11.21 7.60 10.93
N ASP A 208 -11.60 8.82 10.54
CA ASP A 208 -12.87 9.10 9.87
C ASP A 208 -13.01 8.27 8.57
N TYR A 209 -11.92 8.12 7.81
CA TYR A 209 -11.89 7.32 6.59
C TYR A 209 -12.08 5.83 6.86
N LEU A 210 -11.43 5.27 7.88
CA LEU A 210 -11.59 3.86 8.27
C LEU A 210 -12.99 3.58 8.81
N LEU A 211 -13.55 4.47 9.63
CA LEU A 211 -14.91 4.35 10.18
C LEU A 211 -15.98 4.39 9.08
N ALA A 212 -15.73 5.09 7.97
CA ALA A 212 -16.66 5.18 6.85
C ALA A 212 -16.97 3.82 6.19
N TYR A 213 -16.10 2.81 6.34
CA TYR A 213 -16.34 1.45 5.84
C TYR A 213 -17.49 0.74 6.57
N ARG A 214 -17.80 1.15 7.81
CA ARG A 214 -18.83 0.51 8.66
C ARG A 214 -18.65 -1.02 8.75
N SER A 215 -17.40 -1.45 8.87
CA SER A 215 -16.99 -2.85 8.96
C SER A 215 -16.35 -3.10 10.32
N THR A 216 -16.82 -4.14 11.02
CA THR A 216 -16.23 -4.59 12.28
C THR A 216 -14.78 -5.05 12.10
N GLY A 217 -14.43 -5.53 10.91
CA GLY A 217 -13.05 -5.95 10.58
C GLY A 217 -12.03 -4.81 10.64
N LEU A 218 -12.48 -3.55 10.51
CA LEU A 218 -11.60 -2.37 10.60
C LEU A 218 -11.61 -1.71 11.98
N GLY A 219 -12.46 -2.16 12.91
CA GLY A 219 -12.52 -1.61 14.27
C GLY A 219 -11.17 -1.74 15.00
N GLU A 220 -10.52 -2.91 14.88
CA GLU A 220 -9.18 -3.15 15.44
C GLU A 220 -8.14 -2.16 14.90
N TRP A 221 -8.19 -1.83 13.60
CA TRP A 221 -7.27 -0.88 12.97
C TRP A 221 -7.55 0.57 13.36
N VAL A 222 -8.81 0.94 13.61
CA VAL A 222 -9.14 2.25 14.19
C VAL A 222 -8.51 2.37 15.57
N SER A 223 -8.64 1.35 16.43
CA SER A 223 -8.02 1.32 17.75
C SER A 223 -6.50 1.43 17.67
N HIS A 224 -5.85 0.67 16.77
CA HIS A 224 -4.40 0.80 16.57
C HIS A 224 -4.02 2.23 16.14
N VAL A 225 -4.73 2.87 15.21
CA VAL A 225 -4.43 4.27 14.85
C VAL A 225 -4.65 5.22 16.04
N GLN A 226 -5.69 5.01 16.85
CA GLN A 226 -5.95 5.81 18.06
C GLN A 226 -4.84 5.67 19.10
N GLU A 227 -4.28 4.48 19.26
CA GLU A 227 -3.22 4.15 20.24
C GLU A 227 -1.81 4.63 19.85
N HIS A 228 -1.61 5.18 18.65
CA HIS A 228 -0.30 5.63 18.18
C HIS A 228 -0.23 7.15 18.01
N ASP A 229 0.98 7.69 18.17
CA ASP A 229 1.28 9.11 17.98
C ASP A 229 1.60 9.39 16.51
N LEU A 230 0.67 10.06 15.81
CA LEU A 230 0.79 10.44 14.41
C LEU A 230 1.19 11.92 14.25
N SER A 231 1.60 12.60 15.33
CA SER A 231 1.86 14.05 15.35
C SER A 231 2.95 14.49 14.38
N ASP A 232 3.87 13.60 14.01
CA ASP A 232 4.93 13.84 13.03
C ASP A 232 4.48 13.83 11.57
N THR A 233 3.19 13.61 11.30
CA THR A 233 2.66 13.72 9.95
C THR A 233 2.71 15.17 9.45
N ARG A 234 3.15 15.35 8.20
CA ARG A 234 3.24 16.67 7.53
C ARG A 234 2.45 16.75 6.22
N VAL A 235 1.64 15.73 5.92
CA VAL A 235 0.77 15.67 4.74
C VAL A 235 -0.70 15.72 5.14
N HIS A 236 -1.55 16.27 4.29
CA HIS A 236 -3.00 16.20 4.45
C HIS A 236 -3.55 14.96 3.74
N LEU A 237 -4.47 14.24 4.40
CA LEU A 237 -5.18 13.14 3.75
C LEU A 237 -6.35 13.68 2.92
N ILE A 238 -6.38 13.33 1.64
CA ILE A 238 -7.50 13.61 0.73
C ILE A 238 -8.08 12.27 0.29
N ALA A 239 -9.15 11.85 0.95
CA ALA A 239 -9.82 10.59 0.68
C ALA A 239 -11.18 10.81 0.02
N SER A 240 -11.69 9.76 -0.62
CA SER A 240 -13.06 9.70 -1.13
C SER A 240 -13.76 8.47 -0.59
N ILE A 241 -15.02 8.63 -0.22
CA ILE A 241 -15.91 7.52 0.19
C ILE A 241 -17.20 7.56 -0.64
N PRO A 242 -17.88 6.43 -0.85
CA PRO A 242 -19.20 6.45 -1.48
C PRO A 242 -20.21 7.22 -0.62
N GLY A 243 -20.96 8.14 -1.24
CA GLY A 243 -22.05 8.82 -0.55
C GLY A 243 -22.51 10.11 -1.22
N ARG A 244 -23.61 10.65 -0.70
CA ARG A 244 -24.06 12.02 -0.98
C ARG A 244 -23.81 12.85 0.28
N HIS A 245 -22.80 13.73 0.23
CA HIS A 245 -22.40 14.53 1.37
C HIS A 245 -23.02 15.93 1.31
N VAL A 246 -23.60 16.39 2.42
CA VAL A 246 -24.33 17.67 2.54
C VAL A 246 -23.84 18.47 3.75
N GLY A 247 -24.13 19.78 3.77
CA GLY A 247 -23.67 20.67 4.84
C GLY A 247 -22.14 20.65 4.99
N SER A 248 -21.67 20.62 6.23
CA SER A 248 -20.24 20.56 6.57
C SER A 248 -19.54 19.29 6.10
N LEU A 249 -20.28 18.19 5.85
CA LEU A 249 -19.70 16.94 5.34
C LEU A 249 -19.24 17.07 3.89
N LYS A 250 -19.68 18.09 3.14
CA LYS A 250 -19.21 18.34 1.77
C LYS A 250 -17.69 18.49 1.70
N ASP A 251 -17.10 19.18 2.68
CA ASP A 251 -15.66 19.46 2.68
C ASP A 251 -14.82 18.35 3.31
N LYS A 252 -15.40 17.19 3.67
CA LYS A 252 -14.65 16.06 4.23
C LYS A 252 -14.02 15.16 3.17
N TRP A 253 -14.56 15.10 1.96
CA TRP A 253 -14.17 14.09 0.97
C TRP A 253 -13.95 14.67 -0.43
N GLY A 254 -13.16 13.95 -1.24
CA GLY A 254 -12.94 14.22 -2.65
C GLY A 254 -12.39 15.61 -2.93
N HIS A 255 -12.79 16.18 -4.07
CA HIS A 255 -12.26 17.47 -4.52
C HIS A 255 -12.69 18.67 -3.64
N PHE A 256 -13.76 18.54 -2.86
CA PHE A 256 -14.15 19.56 -1.88
C PHE A 256 -13.21 19.57 -0.66
N LYS A 257 -12.73 18.40 -0.20
CA LYS A 257 -11.65 18.33 0.79
C LYS A 257 -10.37 18.99 0.28
N LEU A 258 -9.98 18.70 -0.97
CA LEU A 258 -8.84 19.36 -1.61
C LEU A 258 -9.02 20.89 -1.62
N ARG A 259 -10.18 21.39 -2.07
CA ARG A 259 -10.49 22.82 -2.07
C ARG A 259 -10.36 23.43 -0.68
N LYS A 260 -10.90 22.78 0.35
CA LYS A 260 -10.80 23.25 1.73
C LYS A 260 -9.34 23.34 2.20
N VAL A 261 -8.56 22.29 1.99
CA VAL A 261 -7.13 22.28 2.37
C VAL A 261 -6.36 23.39 1.65
N LEU A 262 -6.58 23.59 0.35
CA LEU A 262 -5.94 24.67 -0.39
C LEU A 262 -6.36 26.05 0.13
N SER A 263 -7.65 26.25 0.40
CA SER A 263 -8.16 27.51 0.95
C SER A 263 -7.61 27.84 2.33
N ASP A 264 -7.46 26.84 3.19
CA ASP A 264 -7.05 27.04 4.59
C ASP A 264 -5.52 27.15 4.75
N HIS A 265 -4.76 26.53 3.84
CA HIS A 265 -3.31 26.34 4.01
C HIS A 265 -2.44 26.89 2.87
N THR A 266 -3.02 27.60 1.90
CA THR A 266 -2.25 28.27 0.84
C THR A 266 -2.65 29.73 0.71
N SER A 267 -1.71 30.57 0.29
CA SER A 267 -1.98 31.95 -0.11
C SER A 267 -1.92 32.02 -1.64
N PRO A 268 -2.88 32.69 -2.30
CA PRO A 268 -2.77 32.97 -3.73
C PRO A 268 -1.44 33.70 -3.99
N ARG A 269 -0.68 33.25 -4.99
CA ARG A 269 0.47 34.04 -5.45
C ARG A 269 -0.07 35.36 -6.04
N PRO A 270 0.49 36.54 -5.68
CA PRO A 270 0.20 37.77 -6.39
C PRO A 270 0.50 37.56 -7.89
N GLY A 271 -0.45 37.94 -8.74
CA GLY A 271 -0.30 37.91 -10.20
C GLY A 271 0.58 39.03 -10.73
#